data_AF-A0A967WHT4-F1
#
_entry.id   AF-A0A967WHT4-F1
#
_cell.length_a   1.000
_cell.length_b   1.000
_cell.length_c   1.000
_cell.angle_alpha   90.00
_cell.angle_beta   90.00
_cell.angle_gamma   90.00
#
_symmetry.space_group_name_H-M   'P 1'
#
loop_
_entity.id
_entity.type
_entity.pdbx_description
1 polymer ?
#
loop_
_entity_poly.entity_id
_entity_poly.type
_entity_poly.pdbx_seq_one_letter_code
_entity_poly.pdbx_strand_id
1 'polypeptide(L)' 'INPYLIAAQNPGSTAGAAYSFLDESVVSGATYYYWLEDVDAAGVATKQGPVTARMGAAKALPG' A
#
# COMPACT_ATOMS: atom_id res chain seq x y z
N ILE A 1 7.26 0.82 7.52
CA ILE A 1 6.28 1.90 7.16
C ILE A 1 6.83 2.58 5.91
N ASN A 2 6.01 2.83 4.88
CA ASN A 2 6.48 3.55 3.69
C ASN A 2 6.66 5.03 4.06
N PRO A 3 7.88 5.61 3.96
CA PRO A 3 8.11 7.01 4.31
C PRO A 3 7.76 7.99 3.19
N TYR A 4 7.42 7.52 1.99
CA TYR A 4 7.18 8.36 0.81
C TYR A 4 5.69 8.55 0.52
N LEU A 5 5.31 9.80 0.24
CA LEU A 5 3.97 10.13 -0.26
C LEU A 5 3.91 9.98 -1.79
N ILE A 6 2.79 9.46 -2.28
CA ILE A 6 2.46 9.49 -3.71
C ILE A 6 1.61 10.73 -3.95
N ALA A 7 2.10 11.65 -4.79
CA ALA A 7 1.43 12.92 -5.04
C ALA A 7 0.06 12.72 -5.72
N ALA A 8 -0.89 13.59 -5.38
CA ALA A 8 -2.20 13.60 -6.02
C ALA A 8 -2.05 13.87 -7.53
N GLN A 9 -2.67 13.02 -8.36
CA GLN A 9 -2.54 13.13 -9.82
C GLN A 9 -3.45 14.19 -10.43
N ASN A 10 -4.60 14.49 -9.80
CA ASN A 10 -5.57 15.48 -10.29
C ASN A 10 -5.98 16.48 -9.19
N PRO A 11 -5.08 17.38 -8.74
CA PRO A 11 -5.40 18.34 -7.69
C PRO A 11 -6.56 19.25 -8.08
N GLY A 12 -7.59 19.35 -7.22
CA GLY A 12 -8.77 20.19 -7.45
C GLY A 12 -9.80 19.62 -8.43
N SER A 13 -9.58 18.42 -8.96
CA SER A 13 -10.56 17.71 -9.79
C SER A 13 -11.63 17.03 -8.92
N THR A 14 -12.85 16.92 -9.45
CA THR A 14 -13.91 16.07 -8.88
C THR A 14 -13.75 14.59 -9.27
N ALA A 15 -12.86 14.29 -10.21
CA ALA A 15 -12.52 12.92 -10.58
C ALA A 15 -11.43 12.35 -9.66
N GLY A 16 -11.61 11.09 -9.26
CA GLY A 16 -10.59 10.35 -8.50
C GLY A 16 -9.37 9.96 -9.33
N ALA A 17 -8.42 9.27 -8.70
CA ALA A 17 -7.27 8.67 -9.35
C ALA A 17 -6.94 7.30 -8.73
N ALA A 18 -6.17 6.49 -9.46
CA ALA A 18 -5.70 5.19 -8.99
C ALA A 18 -4.21 5.30 -8.59
N TYR A 19 -3.87 4.71 -7.45
CA TYR A 19 -2.52 4.75 -6.89
C TYR A 19 -2.05 3.32 -6.59
N SER A 20 -0.76 3.07 -6.77
CA SER A 20 -0.14 1.79 -6.45
C SER A 20 1.20 2.00 -5.74
N PHE A 21 1.51 1.08 -4.82
CA PHE A 21 2.79 1.00 -4.13
C PHE A 21 3.24 -0.46 -4.12
N LEU A 22 4.49 -0.71 -4.52
CA LEU A 22 5.09 -2.03 -4.49
C LEU A 22 5.92 -2.17 -3.20
N ASP A 23 5.53 -3.12 -2.34
CA ASP A 23 6.34 -3.52 -1.20
C ASP A 23 7.28 -4.67 -1.61
N GLU A 24 8.54 -4.35 -1.89
CA GLU A 24 9.58 -5.31 -2.25
C GLU A 24 10.19 -6.02 -1.04
N SER A 25 9.84 -5.60 0.19
CA SER A 25 10.41 -6.13 1.43
C SER A 25 9.65 -7.32 2.01
N VAL A 26 8.56 -7.75 1.36
CA VAL A 26 7.71 -8.84 1.83
C VAL A 26 8.40 -10.19 1.75
N VAL A 27 8.19 -11.02 2.78
CA VAL A 27 8.78 -12.35 2.89
C VAL A 27 7.72 -13.42 2.62
N SER A 28 8.10 -14.46 1.88
CA SER A 28 7.25 -15.63 1.61
C SER A 28 6.79 -16.31 2.89
N GLY A 29 5.53 -16.75 2.93
CA GLY A 29 4.95 -17.47 4.06
C GLY A 29 4.44 -16.59 5.21
N ALA A 30 4.69 -15.27 5.17
CA ALA A 30 4.19 -14.33 6.17
C ALA A 30 2.83 -13.72 5.79
N THR A 31 2.09 -13.30 6.81
CA THR A 31 0.85 -12.51 6.67
C THR A 31 1.15 -11.06 7.01
N TYR A 32 0.78 -10.16 6.12
CA TYR A 32 0.96 -8.71 6.27
C TYR A 32 -0.39 -8.00 6.35
N TYR A 33 -0.38 -6.89 7.08
CA TYR A 33 -1.53 -6.01 7.26
C TYR A 33 -1.15 -4.63 6.77
N TYR A 34 -1.94 -4.10 5.83
CA TYR A 34 -1.68 -2.83 5.17
C TYR A 34 -2.78 -1.83 5.50
N TRP A 35 -2.38 -0.60 5.81
CA TRP A 35 -3.26 0.55 5.90
C TRP A 35 -2.89 1.53 4.79
N LEU A 36 -3.89 2.13 4.17
CA LEU A 36 -3.72 3.31 3.35
C LEU A 36 -3.86 4.54 4.24
N GLU A 37 -2.89 5.43 4.18
CA GLU A 37 -2.96 6.72 4.87
C GLU A 37 -3.15 7.82 3.83
N ASP A 38 -4.28 8.51 3.89
CA ASP A 38 -4.54 9.70 3.10
C ASP A 38 -4.20 10.96 3.92
N VAL A 39 -3.60 11.95 3.28
CA VAL A 39 -3.24 13.23 3.89
C VAL A 39 -3.93 14.34 3.11
N ASP A 40 -4.77 15.12 3.77
CA ASP A 40 -5.51 16.20 3.12
C ASP A 40 -4.67 17.46 2.88
N ALA A 41 -5.26 18.46 2.23
CA ALA A 41 -4.58 19.74 1.95
C ALA A 41 -4.23 20.55 3.21
N ALA A 42 -4.82 20.23 4.36
CA ALA A 42 -4.48 20.81 5.66
C ALA A 42 -3.40 20.01 6.41
N GLY A 43 -2.92 18.89 5.83
CA GLY A 43 -1.92 18.00 6.44
C GLY A 43 -2.50 17.01 7.44
N VAL A 44 -3.83 16.85 7.51
CA VAL A 44 -4.49 15.90 8.39
C VAL A 44 -4.42 14.51 7.77
N ALA A 45 -3.89 13.54 8.53
CA ALA A 45 -3.76 12.16 8.10
C ALA A 45 -4.90 11.28 8.62
N THR A 46 -5.49 10.48 7.74
CA THR A 46 -6.50 9.47 8.07
C THR A 46 -6.05 8.09 7.59
N LYS A 47 -6.21 7.06 8.44
CA LYS A 47 -5.87 5.68 8.10
C LYS A 47 -7.10 4.87 7.71
N GLN A 48 -7.04 4.22 6.56
CA GLN A 48 -8.03 3.30 6.03
C GLN A 48 -7.46 1.88 6.01
N GLY A 49 -8.13 0.92 6.65
CA GLY A 49 -7.67 -0.48 6.71
C GLY A 49 -7.96 -1.18 8.05
N PRO A 50 -7.31 -2.32 8.33
CA PRO A 50 -6.31 -2.98 7.49
C PRO A 50 -6.91 -3.81 6.36
N VAL A 51 -6.17 -3.92 5.27
CA VAL A 51 -6.28 -5.01 4.31
C VAL A 51 -5.23 -6.07 4.68
N THR A 52 -5.60 -7.35 4.59
CA THR A 52 -4.71 -8.48 4.91
C THR A 52 -4.23 -9.16 3.64
N ALA A 53 -2.94 -9.47 3.55
CA ALA A 53 -2.37 -10.24 2.46
C ALA A 53 -1.48 -11.36 3.01
N ARG A 54 -1.64 -12.58 2.49
CA ARG A 54 -0.78 -13.72 2.83
C ARG A 54 0.14 -14.02 1.65
N MET A 55 1.44 -13.94 1.89
CA MET A 55 2.43 -14.27 0.87
C MET A 55 2.58 -15.78 0.77
N GLY A 56 2.45 -16.31 -0.45
CA GLY A 56 2.72 -17.72 -0.71
C GLY A 56 4.13 -18.12 -0.31
N ALA A 57 4.32 -19.38 0.07
CA ALA A 57 5.65 -19.94 0.21
C ALA A 57 6.29 -20.09 -1.19
N ALA A 58 7.60 -19.86 -1.29
CA ALA A 58 8.32 -20.20 -2.51
C ALA A 58 8.14 -21.71 -2.78
N LYS A 59 7.69 -22.07 -3.98
CA LYS A 59 7.57 -23.47 -4.38
C LYS A 59 8.98 -24.03 -4.54
N ALA A 60 9.37 -24.99 -3.69
CA ALA A 60 10.61 -25.73 -3.91
C ALA A 60 10.49 -26.47 -5.26
N LEU A 61 11.43 -26.20 -6.18
CA LEU A 61 11.57 -26.98 -7.41
C LEU A 61 12.19 -28.34 -7.03
N PRO A 62 11.63 -29.48 -7.47
CA PRO A 62 12.28 -30.77 -7.28
C PRO A 62 13.56 -30.84 -8.14
N GLY A 63 14.66 -31.22 -7.50
CA GLY A 63 15.91 -31.64 -8.16
C GLY A 63 15.95 -33.14 -8.40
#